data_AF-A0A957N992-F1
#
_entry.id   AF-A0A957N992-F1
#
_cell.length_a   1.000
_cell.length_b   1.000
_cell.length_c   1.000
_cell.angle_alpha   90.00
_cell.angle_beta   90.00
_cell.angle_gamma   90.00
#
_symmetry.space_group_name_H-M   'P 1'
#
loop_
_entity.id
_entity.type
_entity.pdbx_description
1 polymer ?
#
loop_
_entity_poly.entity_id
_entity_poly.type
_entity_poly.pdbx_seq_one_letter_code
_entity_poly.pdbx_strand_id
1 'polypeptide(L)'
;ALPRFSHLIIDEAHHLEDVTTDAQTHMVDWRVLDAQLARLALDGALFGQVATLALRHRDGPVQELLAQTAGSARRAQRALRHFAEQLHNFAVNHTDLRTDAGYAQRLALDGRMRSQPMWSQLEIEWEQSDAALGSTVRRLTELTAHLAATGWREEALEGALLAELEGLAESLGELHGHTCAIINGPARGEQVRQVAWLEYTPNAGQESQTLLAAAPLYVGDVIGGTLVQRLRTCVLTGATLRSGADFRYIRERLGLWDARADALPSPFDYRTSTLIYMPDDLPQPNHPSYQRAVDAAIIAAATAAGGRTMVLFTSYAHLRATAEGIRAPLDRQGITVLQHGSSSRRRLLREYRATERAVLLGTRSFWEGIDLPG
;
A
#
# COMPACT_ATOMS: atom_id res chain seq x y z
N ALA A 1 -0.82 1.89 -22.10
CA ALA A 1 -0.55 0.43 -22.03
C ALA A 1 0.83 0.15 -22.59
N LEU A 2 1.57 -0.80 -22.01
CA LEU A 2 2.83 -1.27 -22.60
C LEU A 2 2.56 -1.94 -23.95
N PRO A 3 3.45 -1.82 -24.96
CA PRO A 3 3.33 -2.54 -26.22
C PRO A 3 3.30 -4.05 -25.98
N ARG A 4 2.76 -4.85 -26.91
CA ARG A 4 2.79 -6.31 -26.77
C ARG A 4 4.26 -6.79 -26.72
N PHE A 5 4.61 -7.53 -25.68
CA PHE A 5 5.93 -8.13 -25.50
C PHE A 5 5.79 -9.64 -25.22
N SER A 6 6.78 -10.41 -25.67
CA SER A 6 6.91 -11.85 -25.41
C SER A 6 8.14 -12.20 -24.58
N HIS A 7 9.02 -11.23 -24.35
CA HIS A 7 10.26 -11.37 -23.59
C HIS A 7 10.30 -10.27 -22.52
N LEU A 8 10.67 -10.63 -21.30
CA LEU A 8 10.75 -9.71 -20.17
C LEU A 8 12.04 -9.96 -19.38
N ILE A 9 12.75 -8.89 -19.02
CA ILE A 9 13.86 -8.92 -18.07
C ILE A 9 13.45 -8.05 -16.89
N ILE A 10 13.44 -8.63 -15.70
CA ILE A 10 13.15 -7.94 -14.45
C ILE A 10 14.46 -7.87 -13.66
N ASP A 11 14.97 -6.66 -13.52
CA ASP A 11 16.07 -6.34 -12.62
C ASP A 11 15.56 -6.11 -11.20
N GLU A 12 16.43 -6.36 -10.21
CA GLU A 12 16.08 -6.33 -8.78
C GLU A 12 14.83 -7.14 -8.44
N ALA A 13 14.77 -8.36 -8.97
CA ALA A 13 13.61 -9.24 -8.87
C ALA A 13 13.25 -9.65 -7.43
N HIS A 14 14.10 -9.38 -6.43
CA HIS A 14 13.77 -9.54 -5.02
C HIS A 14 12.63 -8.60 -4.56
N HIS A 15 12.33 -7.53 -5.31
CA HIS A 15 11.18 -6.67 -5.07
C HIS A 15 9.88 -7.15 -5.69
N LEU A 16 9.93 -8.12 -6.60
CA LEU A 16 8.78 -8.43 -7.47
C LEU A 16 7.54 -8.82 -6.67
N GLU A 17 7.72 -9.53 -5.57
CA GLU A 17 6.64 -9.91 -4.68
C GLU A 17 6.04 -8.72 -3.93
N ASP A 18 6.87 -7.87 -3.32
CA ASP A 18 6.41 -6.68 -2.60
C ASP A 18 5.63 -5.77 -3.58
N VAL A 19 6.16 -5.53 -4.78
CA VAL A 19 5.51 -4.72 -5.83
C VAL A 19 4.21 -5.36 -6.30
N THR A 20 4.17 -6.69 -6.48
CA THR A 20 2.94 -7.38 -6.87
C THR A 20 1.91 -7.34 -5.76
N THR A 21 2.33 -7.48 -4.51
CA THR A 21 1.46 -7.40 -3.33
C THR A 21 0.86 -6.01 -3.22
N ASP A 22 1.66 -4.95 -3.36
CA ASP A 22 1.18 -3.56 -3.38
C ASP A 22 0.22 -3.31 -4.55
N ALA A 23 0.52 -3.81 -5.75
CA ALA A 23 -0.34 -3.67 -6.93
C ALA A 23 -1.67 -4.43 -6.80
N GLN A 24 -1.71 -5.49 -6.00
CA GLN A 24 -2.90 -6.29 -5.69
C GLN A 24 -3.54 -5.86 -4.35
N THR A 25 -3.00 -4.84 -3.68
CA THR A 25 -3.58 -4.33 -2.44
C THR A 25 -4.76 -3.45 -2.80
N HIS A 26 -5.93 -3.79 -2.23
CA HIS A 26 -7.12 -2.99 -2.36
C HIS A 26 -7.27 -2.09 -1.14
N MET A 27 -7.48 -0.80 -1.38
CA MET A 27 -7.78 0.18 -0.33
C MET A 27 -9.11 0.84 -0.63
N VAL A 28 -10.01 0.82 0.34
CA VAL A 28 -11.30 1.49 0.30
C VAL A 28 -11.13 2.84 1.00
N ASP A 29 -11.18 3.89 0.20
CA ASP A 29 -11.25 5.28 0.66
C ASP A 29 -12.72 5.75 0.56
N TRP A 30 -13.31 6.07 1.71
CA TRP A 30 -14.72 6.48 1.79
C TRP A 30 -15.00 7.78 1.03
N ARG A 31 -13.99 8.65 0.84
CA ARG A 31 -14.12 9.90 0.06
C ARG A 31 -14.25 9.60 -1.42
N VAL A 32 -13.47 8.63 -1.90
CA VAL A 32 -13.54 8.17 -3.29
C VAL A 32 -14.93 7.57 -3.54
N LEU A 33 -15.41 6.73 -2.62
CA LEU A 33 -16.74 6.12 -2.73
C LEU A 33 -17.87 7.17 -2.67
N ASP A 34 -17.79 8.13 -1.73
CA ASP A 34 -18.76 9.22 -1.60
C ASP A 34 -18.78 10.12 -2.85
N ALA A 35 -17.60 10.43 -3.41
CA ALA A 35 -17.46 11.21 -4.64
C ALA A 35 -18.00 10.46 -5.87
N GLN A 36 -17.78 9.15 -5.99
CA GLN A 36 -18.35 8.34 -7.06
C GLN A 36 -19.88 8.30 -6.97
N LEU A 37 -20.43 8.11 -5.78
CA LEU A 37 -21.89 8.14 -5.56
C LEU A 37 -22.48 9.53 -5.83
N ALA A 38 -21.75 10.61 -5.54
CA ALA A 38 -22.20 11.97 -5.80
C ALA A 38 -22.37 12.26 -7.30
N ARG A 39 -21.64 11.56 -8.18
CA ARG A 39 -21.82 11.67 -9.64
C ARG A 39 -23.17 11.14 -10.13
N LEU A 40 -23.87 10.34 -9.32
CA LEU A 40 -25.21 9.81 -9.59
C LEU A 40 -26.33 10.77 -9.13
N ALA A 41 -25.99 11.99 -8.70
CA ALA A 41 -26.99 13.01 -8.37
C ALA A 41 -27.68 13.54 -9.64
N LEU A 42 -29.00 13.73 -9.60
CA LEU A 42 -29.79 14.15 -10.77
C LEU A 42 -29.39 15.53 -11.31
N ASP A 43 -28.93 16.41 -10.43
CA ASP A 43 -28.38 17.74 -10.73
C ASP A 43 -26.87 17.71 -11.01
N GLY A 44 -26.24 16.53 -10.97
CA GLY A 44 -24.83 16.33 -11.28
C GLY A 44 -24.54 16.35 -12.78
N ALA A 45 -23.27 16.59 -13.14
CA ALA A 45 -22.86 16.76 -14.53
C ALA A 45 -23.13 15.53 -15.43
N LEU A 46 -22.97 14.32 -14.91
CA LEU A 46 -23.18 13.08 -15.67
C LEU A 46 -24.68 12.78 -15.80
N PHE A 47 -25.37 12.57 -14.68
CA PHE A 47 -26.80 12.24 -14.65
C PHE A 47 -27.68 13.36 -15.23
N GLY A 48 -27.31 14.63 -15.06
CA GLY A 48 -28.04 15.76 -15.65
C GLY A 48 -28.00 15.77 -17.18
N GLN A 49 -26.86 15.39 -17.79
CA GLN A 49 -26.75 15.25 -19.24
C GLN A 49 -27.60 14.08 -19.75
N VAL A 50 -27.51 12.92 -19.09
CA VAL A 50 -28.30 11.73 -19.44
C VAL A 50 -29.80 12.02 -19.29
N ALA A 51 -30.22 12.70 -18.22
CA ALA A 51 -31.60 13.13 -18.02
C ALA A 51 -32.08 14.09 -19.11
N THR A 52 -31.24 15.05 -19.52
CA THR A 52 -31.56 16.00 -20.60
C THR A 52 -31.77 15.27 -21.94
N LEU A 53 -30.92 14.31 -22.26
CA LEU A 53 -31.05 13.50 -23.47
C LEU A 53 -32.28 12.58 -23.41
N ALA A 54 -32.52 11.92 -22.27
CA ALA A 54 -33.71 11.11 -22.05
C ALA A 54 -35.01 11.91 -22.23
N LEU A 55 -35.03 13.18 -21.79
CA LEU A 55 -36.16 14.09 -22.04
C LEU A 55 -36.34 14.40 -23.54
N ARG A 56 -35.25 14.63 -24.27
CA ARG A 56 -35.30 14.88 -25.73
C ARG A 56 -35.82 13.66 -26.49
N HIS A 57 -35.39 12.46 -26.11
CA HIS A 57 -35.86 11.20 -26.71
C HIS A 57 -37.24 10.75 -26.21
N ARG A 58 -37.82 11.45 -25.22
CA ARG A 58 -39.07 11.06 -24.54
C ARG A 58 -39.02 9.65 -23.95
N ASP A 59 -37.85 9.28 -23.44
CA ASP A 59 -37.59 7.97 -22.83
C ASP A 59 -38.02 8.00 -21.36
N GLY A 60 -39.31 7.70 -21.12
CA GLY A 60 -39.90 7.62 -19.79
C GLY A 60 -39.23 6.58 -18.87
N PRO A 61 -38.97 5.34 -19.34
CA PRO A 61 -38.23 4.34 -18.58
C PRO A 61 -36.86 4.83 -18.09
N VAL A 62 -36.06 5.49 -18.94
CA VAL A 62 -34.75 6.02 -18.52
C VAL A 62 -34.89 7.08 -17.44
N GLN A 63 -35.89 7.97 -17.52
CA GLN A 63 -36.12 9.00 -16.50
C GLN A 63 -36.46 8.38 -15.13
N GLU A 64 -37.27 7.33 -15.14
CA GLU A 64 -37.61 6.59 -13.91
C GLU A 64 -36.37 5.89 -13.33
N LEU A 65 -35.59 5.18 -14.16
CA LEU A 65 -34.36 4.49 -13.74
C LEU A 65 -33.33 5.47 -13.18
N LEU A 66 -33.16 6.66 -13.79
CA LEU A 66 -32.30 7.73 -13.28
C LEU A 66 -32.75 8.19 -11.88
N ALA A 67 -34.03 8.49 -11.71
CA ALA A 67 -34.57 8.96 -10.43
C ALA A 67 -34.42 7.91 -9.32
N GLN A 68 -34.69 6.65 -9.64
CA GLN A 68 -34.52 5.53 -8.72
C GLN A 68 -33.05 5.29 -8.34
N THR A 69 -32.14 5.36 -9.32
CA THR A 69 -30.69 5.19 -9.11
C THR A 69 -30.14 6.32 -8.23
N ALA A 70 -30.47 7.57 -8.54
CA ALA A 70 -30.06 8.73 -7.74
C ALA A 70 -30.61 8.66 -6.30
N GLY A 71 -31.87 8.23 -6.14
CA GLY A 71 -32.47 7.99 -4.82
C GLY A 71 -31.74 6.91 -4.03
N SER A 72 -31.29 5.84 -4.69
CA SER A 72 -30.49 4.78 -4.08
C SER A 72 -29.10 5.27 -3.69
N ALA A 73 -28.42 6.00 -4.57
CA ALA A 73 -27.09 6.56 -4.32
C ALA A 73 -27.09 7.47 -3.08
N ARG A 74 -28.10 8.35 -2.93
CA ARG A 74 -28.25 9.19 -1.72
C ARG A 74 -28.47 8.39 -0.44
N ARG A 75 -29.15 7.24 -0.50
CA ARG A 75 -29.27 6.33 0.65
C ARG A 75 -27.93 5.67 0.97
N ALA A 76 -27.23 5.19 -0.06
CA ALA A 76 -25.91 4.59 0.09
C ALA A 76 -24.90 5.57 0.71
N GLN A 77 -24.84 6.82 0.25
CA GLN A 77 -23.98 7.86 0.81
C GLN A 77 -24.23 8.08 2.31
N ARG A 78 -25.50 8.19 2.73
CA ARG A 78 -25.83 8.38 4.15
C ARG A 78 -25.43 7.17 5.00
N ALA A 79 -25.72 5.96 4.53
CA ALA A 79 -25.35 4.73 5.23
C ALA A 79 -23.82 4.58 5.34
N LEU A 80 -23.10 4.81 4.24
CA LEU A 80 -21.64 4.70 4.19
C LEU A 80 -20.94 5.75 5.06
N ARG A 81 -21.43 6.99 5.10
CA ARG A 81 -20.89 8.02 6.01
C ARG A 81 -21.06 7.61 7.47
N HIS A 82 -22.24 7.12 7.84
CA HIS A 82 -22.48 6.62 9.19
C HIS A 82 -21.57 5.43 9.52
N PHE A 83 -21.45 4.46 8.61
CA PHE A 83 -20.57 3.31 8.80
C PHE A 83 -19.10 3.72 8.92
N ALA A 84 -18.61 4.62 8.07
CA ALA A 84 -17.25 5.14 8.13
C ALA A 84 -16.94 5.82 9.48
N GLU A 85 -17.91 6.56 10.04
CA GLU A 85 -17.80 7.13 11.39
C GLU A 85 -17.71 6.04 12.47
N GLN A 86 -18.55 5.00 12.42
CA GLN A 86 -18.49 3.90 13.37
C GLN A 86 -17.15 3.14 13.27
N LEU A 87 -16.68 2.87 12.06
CA LEU A 87 -15.41 2.21 11.81
C LEU A 87 -14.22 3.06 12.30
N HIS A 88 -14.31 4.38 12.14
CA HIS A 88 -13.32 5.30 12.67
C HIS A 88 -13.27 5.29 14.19
N ASN A 89 -14.43 5.41 14.85
CA ASN A 89 -14.53 5.34 16.31
C ASN A 89 -14.00 4.01 16.85
N PHE A 90 -14.30 2.91 16.15
CA PHE A 90 -13.75 1.60 16.46
C PHE A 90 -12.21 1.58 16.39
N ALA A 91 -11.63 2.07 15.30
CA ALA A 91 -10.17 2.08 15.11
C ALA A 91 -9.47 2.92 16.20
N VAL A 92 -9.97 4.12 16.49
CA VAL A 92 -9.41 5.03 17.50
C VAL A 92 -9.44 4.42 18.90
N ASN A 93 -10.52 3.72 19.25
CA ASN A 93 -10.67 3.11 20.57
C ASN A 93 -9.83 1.83 20.76
N HIS A 94 -9.34 1.21 19.68
CA HIS A 94 -8.53 -0.02 19.74
C HIS A 94 -7.02 0.23 19.71
N THR A 95 -6.59 1.42 19.27
CA THR A 95 -5.18 1.78 19.27
C THR A 95 -4.82 2.41 20.61
N ASP A 96 -4.36 1.58 21.57
CA ASP A 96 -3.70 2.09 22.77
C ASP A 96 -2.56 3.02 22.36
N LEU A 97 -2.64 4.28 22.82
CA LEU A 97 -1.85 5.45 22.46
C LEU A 97 -0.38 5.16 22.12
N ARG A 98 -0.08 4.89 20.85
CA ARG A 98 1.24 5.16 20.23
C ARG A 98 1.19 6.51 19.51
N THR A 99 1.13 7.58 20.30
CA THR A 99 1.11 8.98 19.82
C THR A 99 2.43 9.47 19.21
N ASP A 100 3.46 8.61 19.13
CA ASP A 100 4.84 9.06 18.94
C ASP A 100 5.26 9.40 17.50
N ALA A 101 4.34 9.35 16.54
CA ALA A 101 4.55 9.99 15.25
C ALA A 101 3.25 10.09 14.47
N GLY A 102 3.03 11.17 13.73
CA GLY A 102 1.94 11.31 12.75
C GLY A 102 2.06 10.38 11.54
N TYR A 103 2.40 9.11 11.75
CA TYR A 103 2.38 8.06 10.75
C TYR A 103 1.06 7.27 10.83
N ALA A 104 0.67 6.68 9.71
CA ALA A 104 -0.46 5.77 9.65
C ALA A 104 -0.24 4.55 10.57
N GLN A 105 -1.24 4.28 11.39
CA GLN A 105 -1.34 3.10 12.25
C GLN A 105 -2.18 2.03 11.56
N ARG A 106 -1.81 0.77 11.72
CA ARG A 106 -2.49 -0.37 11.12
C ARG A 106 -3.05 -1.30 12.19
N LEU A 107 -4.35 -1.57 12.12
CA LEU A 107 -5.05 -2.52 12.98
C LEU A 107 -5.45 -3.76 12.17
N ALA A 108 -4.81 -4.89 12.44
CA ALA A 108 -5.10 -6.14 11.73
C ALA A 108 -6.54 -6.63 12.02
N LEU A 109 -7.24 -7.05 10.97
CA LEU A 109 -8.58 -7.65 11.03
C LEU A 109 -8.51 -9.18 11.04
N ASP A 110 -7.78 -9.70 12.03
CA ASP A 110 -7.57 -11.14 12.22
C ASP A 110 -8.76 -11.83 12.93
N GLY A 111 -8.68 -13.15 13.11
CA GLY A 111 -9.73 -13.92 13.78
C GLY A 111 -10.00 -13.48 15.23
N ARG A 112 -8.98 -12.95 15.93
CA ARG A 112 -9.14 -12.43 17.29
C ARG A 112 -9.95 -11.14 17.26
N MET A 113 -9.64 -10.22 16.34
CA MET A 113 -10.39 -8.98 16.14
C MET A 113 -11.85 -9.26 15.78
N ARG A 114 -12.07 -10.15 14.81
CA ARG A 114 -13.42 -10.51 14.34
C ARG A 114 -14.28 -11.23 15.37
N SER A 115 -13.66 -11.87 16.36
CA SER A 115 -14.39 -12.52 17.46
C SER A 115 -14.89 -11.55 18.54
N GLN A 116 -14.50 -10.27 18.48
CA GLN A 116 -14.89 -9.29 19.49
C GLN A 116 -16.34 -8.83 19.28
N PRO A 117 -17.11 -8.62 20.36
CA PRO A 117 -18.50 -8.13 20.25
C PRO A 117 -18.64 -6.81 19.49
N MET A 118 -17.66 -5.90 19.64
CA MET A 118 -17.65 -4.62 18.93
C MET A 118 -17.51 -4.78 17.42
N TRP A 119 -16.82 -5.82 16.95
CA TRP A 119 -16.72 -6.11 15.52
C TRP A 119 -18.05 -6.63 14.97
N SER A 120 -18.73 -7.53 15.69
CA SER A 120 -20.06 -8.00 15.29
C SER A 120 -21.10 -6.88 15.21
N GLN A 121 -20.98 -5.83 16.04
CA GLN A 121 -21.80 -4.63 15.89
C GLN A 121 -21.51 -3.89 14.57
N LEU A 122 -20.24 -3.75 14.19
CA LEU A 122 -19.88 -3.17 12.89
C LEU A 122 -20.38 -4.01 11.71
N GLU A 123 -20.37 -5.34 11.81
CA GLU A 123 -20.94 -6.21 10.78
C GLU A 123 -22.45 -5.94 10.60
N ILE A 124 -23.20 -5.76 11.69
CA ILE A 124 -24.62 -5.40 11.66
C ILE A 124 -24.83 -4.00 11.05
N GLU A 125 -24.03 -3.01 11.43
CA GLU A 125 -24.09 -1.67 10.83
C GLU A 125 -23.73 -1.69 9.33
N TRP A 126 -22.82 -2.59 8.93
CA TRP A 126 -22.45 -2.78 7.53
C TRP A 126 -23.61 -3.32 6.68
N GLU A 127 -24.48 -4.19 7.20
CA GLU A 127 -25.60 -4.76 6.43
C GLU A 127 -26.47 -3.69 5.75
N GLN A 128 -26.69 -2.56 6.43
CA GLN A 128 -27.46 -1.44 5.87
C GLN A 128 -26.71 -0.76 4.71
N SER A 129 -25.40 -0.58 4.86
CA SER A 129 -24.53 0.02 3.85
C SER A 129 -24.36 -0.91 2.64
N ASP A 130 -24.16 -2.20 2.88
CA ASP A 130 -24.10 -3.26 1.87
C ASP A 130 -25.38 -3.29 1.03
N ALA A 131 -26.55 -3.36 1.68
CA ALA A 131 -27.83 -3.38 1.00
C ALA A 131 -28.06 -2.10 0.15
N ALA A 132 -27.72 -0.92 0.69
CA ALA A 132 -27.89 0.35 -0.02
C ALA A 132 -26.92 0.50 -1.20
N LEU A 133 -25.65 0.15 -1.03
CA LEU A 133 -24.64 0.22 -2.09
C LEU A 133 -24.92 -0.81 -3.18
N GLY A 134 -25.20 -2.07 -2.80
CA GLY A 134 -25.55 -3.13 -3.75
C GLY A 134 -26.83 -2.82 -4.54
N SER A 135 -27.83 -2.19 -3.92
CA SER A 135 -29.02 -1.70 -4.62
C SER A 135 -28.68 -0.61 -5.66
N THR A 136 -27.73 0.27 -5.34
CA THR A 136 -27.27 1.32 -6.25
C THR A 136 -26.52 0.74 -7.44
N VAL A 137 -25.60 -0.21 -7.22
CA VAL A 137 -24.86 -0.91 -8.27
C VAL A 137 -25.82 -1.65 -9.22
N ARG A 138 -26.79 -2.40 -8.68
CA ARG A 138 -27.80 -3.10 -9.50
C ARG A 138 -28.61 -2.16 -10.38
N ARG A 139 -29.08 -1.04 -9.81
CA ARG A 139 -29.89 -0.05 -10.56
C ARG A 139 -29.09 0.67 -11.63
N LEU A 140 -27.84 1.01 -11.33
CA LEU A 140 -26.94 1.61 -12.31
C LEU A 140 -26.64 0.65 -13.45
N THR A 141 -26.46 -0.64 -13.15
CA THR A 141 -26.27 -1.70 -14.17
C THR A 141 -27.52 -1.90 -15.03
N GLU A 142 -28.71 -1.85 -14.42
CA GLU A 142 -29.99 -1.90 -15.15
C GLU A 142 -30.15 -0.69 -16.07
N LEU A 143 -29.80 0.51 -15.60
CA LEU A 143 -29.82 1.73 -16.39
C LEU A 143 -28.86 1.63 -17.59
N THR A 144 -27.61 1.22 -17.41
CA THR A 144 -26.64 1.10 -18.51
C THR A 144 -27.07 0.04 -19.53
N ALA A 145 -27.60 -1.10 -19.06
CA ALA A 145 -28.15 -2.13 -19.95
C ALA A 145 -29.32 -1.62 -20.78
N HIS A 146 -30.22 -0.83 -20.18
CA HIS A 146 -31.34 -0.22 -20.88
C HIS A 146 -30.88 0.79 -21.94
N LEU A 147 -29.97 1.70 -21.58
CA LEU A 147 -29.39 2.69 -22.51
C LEU A 147 -28.66 2.01 -23.68
N ALA A 148 -27.90 0.94 -23.41
CA ALA A 148 -27.25 0.16 -24.45
C ALA A 148 -28.27 -0.49 -25.42
N ALA A 149 -29.41 -0.97 -24.90
CA ALA A 149 -30.47 -1.57 -25.70
C ALA A 149 -31.26 -0.55 -26.54
N THR A 150 -31.30 0.72 -26.14
CA THR A 150 -31.98 1.81 -26.88
C THR A 150 -31.10 2.47 -27.94
N GLY A 151 -29.92 1.91 -28.24
CA GLY A 151 -29.07 2.36 -29.34
C GLY A 151 -28.11 3.50 -28.98
N TRP A 152 -27.96 3.85 -27.70
CA TRP A 152 -27.06 4.95 -27.26
C TRP A 152 -25.61 4.77 -27.70
N ARG A 153 -25.18 3.54 -28.02
CA ARG A 153 -23.82 3.25 -28.50
C ARG A 153 -23.53 3.79 -29.90
N GLU A 154 -24.56 4.08 -30.70
CA GLU A 154 -24.40 4.47 -32.10
C GLU A 154 -24.05 5.96 -32.26
N GLU A 155 -24.45 6.78 -31.29
CA GLU A 155 -24.21 8.22 -31.28
C GLU A 155 -22.96 8.58 -30.46
N ALA A 156 -22.22 9.61 -30.90
CA ALA A 156 -20.92 9.93 -30.31
C ALA A 156 -21.00 10.44 -28.85
N LEU A 157 -22.01 11.26 -28.53
CA LEU A 157 -22.16 11.85 -27.19
C LEU A 157 -22.79 10.85 -26.22
N GLU A 158 -23.89 10.24 -26.61
CA GLU A 158 -24.63 9.21 -25.87
C GLU A 158 -23.72 8.01 -25.58
N GLY A 159 -22.93 7.58 -26.56
CA GLY A 159 -21.98 6.49 -26.42
C GLY A 159 -20.87 6.80 -25.41
N ALA A 160 -20.38 8.04 -25.38
CA ALA A 160 -19.39 8.47 -24.39
C ALA A 160 -19.98 8.51 -22.96
N LEU A 161 -21.21 9.02 -22.81
CA LEU A 161 -21.92 9.04 -21.52
C LEU A 161 -22.23 7.62 -21.02
N LEU A 162 -22.65 6.74 -21.92
CA LEU A 162 -22.90 5.33 -21.60
C LEU A 162 -21.61 4.64 -21.13
N ALA A 163 -20.50 4.83 -21.83
CA ALA A 163 -19.21 4.28 -21.41
C ALA A 163 -18.76 4.80 -20.03
N GLU A 164 -19.00 6.09 -19.75
CA GLU A 164 -18.72 6.67 -18.43
C GLU A 164 -19.59 6.07 -17.32
N LEU A 165 -20.87 5.82 -17.59
CA LEU A 165 -21.78 5.14 -16.67
C LEU A 165 -21.41 3.67 -16.45
N GLU A 166 -21.07 2.95 -17.51
CA GLU A 166 -20.62 1.54 -17.45
C GLU A 166 -19.35 1.43 -16.59
N GLY A 167 -18.36 2.30 -16.82
CA GLY A 167 -17.15 2.35 -15.99
C GLY A 167 -17.42 2.73 -14.53
N LEU A 168 -18.39 3.61 -14.27
CA LEU A 168 -18.81 3.94 -12.91
C LEU A 168 -19.53 2.75 -12.24
N ALA A 169 -20.34 2.00 -12.98
CA ALA A 169 -21.02 0.80 -12.49
C ALA A 169 -20.02 -0.29 -12.11
N GLU A 170 -19.05 -0.56 -12.98
CA GLU A 170 -17.96 -1.52 -12.75
C GLU A 170 -17.14 -1.11 -11.53
N SER A 171 -16.67 0.15 -11.48
CA SER A 171 -15.86 0.64 -10.35
C SER A 171 -16.60 0.60 -9.01
N LEU A 172 -17.88 1.00 -8.96
CA LEU A 172 -18.69 0.90 -7.74
C LEU A 172 -18.94 -0.56 -7.35
N GLY A 173 -19.14 -1.45 -8.32
CA GLY A 173 -19.31 -2.89 -8.09
C GLY A 173 -18.05 -3.54 -7.51
N GLU A 174 -16.87 -3.20 -8.05
CA GLU A 174 -15.59 -3.67 -7.52
C GLU A 174 -15.34 -3.18 -6.10
N LEU A 175 -15.52 -1.87 -5.85
CA LEU A 175 -15.36 -1.29 -4.51
C LEU A 175 -16.34 -1.92 -3.51
N HIS A 176 -17.59 -2.14 -3.93
CA HIS A 176 -18.60 -2.82 -3.11
C HIS A 176 -18.17 -4.25 -2.77
N GLY A 177 -17.76 -5.03 -3.77
CA GLY A 177 -17.29 -6.40 -3.59
C GLY A 177 -16.07 -6.50 -2.67
N HIS A 178 -15.06 -5.64 -2.88
CA HIS A 178 -13.88 -5.57 -2.01
C HIS A 178 -14.25 -5.18 -0.58
N THR A 179 -15.12 -4.18 -0.39
CA THR A 179 -15.54 -3.78 0.96
C THR A 179 -16.27 -4.91 1.66
N CYS A 180 -17.21 -5.60 1.00
CA CYS A 180 -17.90 -6.76 1.56
C CYS A 180 -16.94 -7.90 1.91
N ALA A 181 -16.00 -8.23 1.01
CA ALA A 181 -15.01 -9.27 1.26
C ALA A 181 -14.15 -8.95 2.48
N ILE A 182 -13.76 -7.68 2.64
CA ILE A 182 -12.97 -7.27 3.79
C ILE A 182 -13.81 -7.23 5.07
N ILE A 183 -15.03 -6.68 5.08
CA ILE A 183 -15.84 -6.59 6.31
C ILE A 183 -16.28 -7.98 6.77
N ASN A 184 -16.80 -8.83 5.88
CA ASN A 184 -17.28 -10.16 6.24
C ASN A 184 -16.14 -11.14 6.53
N GLY A 185 -14.99 -10.94 5.88
CA GLY A 185 -13.84 -11.82 6.01
C GLY A 185 -14.06 -13.22 5.40
N PRO A 186 -13.08 -14.12 5.57
CA PRO A 186 -13.18 -15.49 5.07
C PRO A 186 -14.22 -16.29 5.85
N ALA A 187 -14.93 -17.19 5.17
CA ALA A 187 -15.89 -18.05 5.85
C ALA A 187 -15.16 -19.01 6.81
N ARG A 188 -15.87 -19.47 7.86
CA ARG A 188 -15.29 -20.41 8.84
C ARG A 188 -14.80 -21.69 8.14
N GLY A 189 -13.52 -21.98 8.29
CA GLY A 189 -12.88 -23.16 7.70
C GLY A 189 -12.27 -22.95 6.31
N GLU A 190 -12.41 -21.76 5.73
CA GLU A 190 -11.70 -21.40 4.50
C GLU A 190 -10.24 -21.03 4.77
N GLN A 191 -9.38 -21.32 3.79
CA GLN A 191 -8.00 -20.85 3.84
C GLN A 191 -7.95 -19.33 3.67
N VAL A 192 -7.28 -18.66 4.62
CA VAL A 192 -7.01 -17.23 4.54
C VAL A 192 -6.03 -16.98 3.39
N ARG A 193 -6.50 -16.34 2.32
CA ARG A 193 -5.68 -15.98 1.15
C ARG A 193 -5.26 -14.51 1.13
N GLN A 194 -5.89 -13.69 1.97
CA GLN A 194 -5.65 -12.26 2.07
C GLN A 194 -5.58 -11.85 3.54
N VAL A 195 -4.77 -10.83 3.82
CA VAL A 195 -4.76 -10.13 5.10
C VAL A 195 -5.50 -8.81 4.94
N ALA A 196 -6.31 -8.47 5.92
CA ALA A 196 -7.03 -7.22 5.97
C ALA A 196 -6.64 -6.40 7.21
N TRP A 197 -6.64 -5.08 7.08
CA TRP A 197 -6.38 -4.16 8.18
C TRP A 197 -7.16 -2.86 8.02
N LEU A 198 -7.37 -2.16 9.14
CA LEU A 198 -7.73 -0.75 9.14
C LEU A 198 -6.46 0.08 9.16
N GLU A 199 -6.41 1.12 8.33
CA GLU A 199 -5.34 2.11 8.36
C GLU A 199 -5.89 3.45 8.83
N TYR A 200 -5.29 4.01 9.89
CA TYR A 200 -5.72 5.26 10.51
C TYR A 200 -4.52 6.17 10.73
N THR A 201 -4.62 7.45 10.33
CA THR A 201 -3.57 8.44 10.59
C THR A 201 -3.98 9.37 11.73
N PRO A 202 -3.30 9.32 12.89
CA PRO A 202 -3.55 10.25 13.98
C PRO A 202 -3.24 11.70 13.58
N ASN A 203 -4.06 12.65 14.04
CA ASN A 203 -3.82 14.09 13.93
C ASN A 203 -3.77 14.67 12.50
N ALA A 204 -4.32 14.02 11.48
CA ALA A 204 -4.43 14.58 10.11
C ALA A 204 -5.57 15.63 9.96
N GLY A 205 -6.06 16.21 11.06
CA GLY A 205 -7.17 17.17 11.11
C GLY A 205 -8.56 16.51 11.11
N GLN A 206 -9.62 17.32 10.94
CA GLN A 206 -11.03 16.85 10.82
C GLN A 206 -11.29 15.93 9.62
N GLU A 207 -10.25 15.71 8.81
CA GLU A 207 -10.23 14.95 7.58
C GLU A 207 -9.65 13.53 7.74
N SER A 208 -9.21 13.16 8.94
CA SER A 208 -8.57 11.87 9.22
C SER A 208 -9.59 10.72 9.14
N GLN A 209 -9.77 10.13 7.96
CA GLN A 209 -10.63 8.95 7.80
C GLN A 209 -9.83 7.66 7.95
N THR A 210 -10.46 6.66 8.53
CA THR A 210 -9.93 5.30 8.61
C THR A 210 -10.14 4.62 7.26
N LEU A 211 -9.09 4.11 6.64
CA LEU A 211 -9.15 3.35 5.40
C LEU A 211 -9.29 1.86 5.71
N LEU A 212 -9.98 1.14 4.83
CA LEU A 212 -10.07 -0.32 4.88
C LEU A 212 -9.15 -0.88 3.82
N ALA A 213 -8.24 -1.79 4.17
CA ALA A 213 -7.28 -2.34 3.23
C ALA A 213 -7.21 -3.86 3.30
N ALA A 214 -6.94 -4.49 2.16
CA ALA A 214 -6.58 -5.89 2.10
C ALA A 214 -5.54 -6.18 1.02
N ALA A 215 -4.65 -7.12 1.31
CA ALA A 215 -3.60 -7.56 0.42
C ALA A 215 -3.51 -9.09 0.39
N PRO A 216 -3.11 -9.70 -0.74
CA PRO A 216 -2.86 -11.13 -0.81
C PRO A 216 -1.71 -11.54 0.11
N LEU A 217 -1.85 -12.70 0.76
CA LEU A 217 -0.77 -13.34 1.51
C LEU A 217 0.27 -14.00 0.61
N TYR A 218 -0.17 -14.41 -0.58
CA TYR A 218 0.67 -15.09 -1.57
C TYR A 218 0.33 -14.57 -2.96
N VAL A 219 1.35 -14.12 -3.69
CA VAL A 219 1.22 -13.58 -5.06
C VAL A 219 1.89 -14.46 -6.11
N GLY A 220 2.47 -15.60 -5.70
CA GLY A 220 3.17 -16.49 -6.64
C GLY A 220 2.27 -17.03 -7.75
N ASP A 221 0.98 -17.25 -7.48
CA ASP A 221 0.03 -17.67 -8.51
C ASP A 221 -0.19 -16.59 -9.59
N VAL A 222 -0.22 -15.32 -9.18
CA VAL A 222 -0.34 -14.17 -10.09
C VAL A 222 0.93 -14.00 -10.90
N ILE A 223 2.10 -14.08 -10.25
CA ILE A 223 3.39 -13.91 -10.91
C ILE A 223 3.65 -15.07 -11.87
N GLY A 224 3.57 -16.31 -11.39
CA GLY A 224 3.76 -17.52 -12.18
C GLY A 224 2.72 -17.65 -13.30
N GLY A 225 1.44 -17.64 -12.95
CA GLY A 225 0.34 -17.90 -13.87
C GLY A 225 0.01 -16.73 -14.81
N THR A 226 -0.08 -15.52 -14.28
CA THR A 226 -0.58 -14.37 -15.06
C THR A 226 0.55 -13.59 -15.74
N LEU A 227 1.73 -13.50 -15.13
CA LEU A 227 2.86 -12.77 -15.73
C LEU A 227 3.79 -13.70 -16.52
N VAL A 228 4.38 -14.72 -15.87
CA VAL A 228 5.48 -15.49 -16.45
C VAL A 228 5.02 -16.49 -17.51
N GLN A 229 3.94 -17.26 -17.26
CA GLN A 229 3.46 -18.27 -18.21
C GLN A 229 2.98 -17.71 -19.56
N ARG A 230 2.62 -16.43 -19.61
CA ARG A 230 2.21 -15.75 -20.85
C ARG A 230 3.39 -15.30 -21.72
N LEU A 231 4.62 -15.38 -21.18
CA LEU A 231 5.84 -14.94 -21.84
C LEU A 231 6.58 -16.12 -22.45
N ARG A 232 7.25 -15.87 -23.58
CA ARG A 232 8.18 -16.83 -24.18
C ARG A 232 9.48 -16.92 -23.36
N THR A 233 9.90 -15.82 -22.75
CA THR A 233 11.09 -15.77 -21.90
C THR A 233 10.93 -14.73 -20.82
N CYS A 234 11.24 -15.09 -19.58
CA CYS A 234 11.36 -14.17 -18.45
C CYS A 234 12.73 -14.40 -17.79
N VAL A 235 13.52 -13.34 -17.66
CA VAL A 235 14.79 -13.36 -16.92
C VAL A 235 14.62 -12.51 -15.68
N LEU A 236 14.84 -13.13 -14.52
CA LEU A 236 14.87 -12.45 -13.22
C LEU A 236 16.32 -12.31 -12.78
N THR A 237 16.77 -11.09 -12.52
CA THR A 237 18.13 -10.79 -12.04
C THR A 237 18.08 -9.96 -10.77
N GLY A 238 19.12 -10.07 -9.95
CA GLY A 238 19.26 -9.36 -8.68
C GLY A 238 20.44 -9.91 -7.88
N ALA A 239 21.07 -9.05 -7.09
CA ALA A 239 22.26 -9.42 -6.31
C ALA A 239 21.96 -10.35 -5.12
N THR A 240 20.70 -10.40 -4.67
CA THR A 240 20.28 -11.01 -3.40
C THR A 240 19.16 -12.04 -3.56
N LEU A 241 18.98 -12.60 -4.77
CA LEU A 241 17.92 -13.59 -5.03
C LEU A 241 18.15 -14.94 -4.32
N ARG A 242 19.40 -15.23 -3.91
CA ARG A 242 19.80 -16.48 -3.25
C ARG A 242 19.73 -16.30 -1.73
N SER A 243 19.08 -17.23 -1.04
CA SER A 243 19.14 -17.34 0.42
C SER A 243 20.09 -18.49 0.79
N GLY A 244 21.20 -18.16 1.46
CA GLY A 244 22.26 -19.14 1.71
C GLY A 244 22.84 -19.69 0.41
N ALA A 245 22.63 -20.98 0.16
CA ALA A 245 23.16 -21.69 -1.01
C ALA A 245 22.13 -21.94 -2.12
N ASP A 246 20.84 -21.61 -1.93
CA ASP A 246 19.79 -21.96 -2.89
C ASP A 246 18.83 -20.81 -3.22
N PHE A 247 18.04 -21.03 -4.27
CA PHE A 247 16.99 -20.13 -4.76
C PHE A 247 15.59 -20.58 -4.30
N ARG A 248 15.49 -21.50 -3.33
CA ARG A 248 14.19 -22.07 -2.92
C ARG A 248 13.26 -20.97 -2.43
N TYR A 249 13.78 -20.08 -1.59
CA TYR A 249 13.01 -18.98 -1.00
C TYR A 249 12.31 -18.11 -2.06
N ILE A 250 13.05 -17.65 -3.07
CA ILE A 250 12.48 -16.79 -4.10
C ILE A 250 11.57 -17.57 -5.07
N ARG A 251 11.90 -18.82 -5.40
CA ARG A 251 11.03 -19.68 -6.21
C ARG A 251 9.68 -19.90 -5.54
N GLU A 252 9.69 -20.16 -4.23
CA GLU A 252 8.49 -20.35 -3.43
C GLU A 252 7.63 -19.09 -3.44
N ARG A 253 8.21 -17.95 -3.06
CA ARG A 253 7.50 -16.66 -2.99
C ARG A 253 6.91 -16.20 -4.32
N LEU A 254 7.62 -16.43 -5.43
CA LEU A 254 7.18 -16.04 -6.77
C LEU A 254 6.36 -17.13 -7.49
N GLY A 255 6.21 -18.32 -6.93
CA GLY A 255 5.51 -19.44 -7.57
C GLY A 255 6.25 -20.04 -8.77
N LEU A 256 7.58 -19.91 -8.80
CA LEU A 256 8.45 -20.26 -9.93
C LEU A 256 9.31 -21.51 -9.66
N TRP A 257 8.68 -22.60 -9.24
CA TRP A 257 9.36 -23.83 -8.84
C TRP A 257 10.25 -24.44 -9.94
N ASP A 258 9.80 -24.38 -11.20
CA ASP A 258 10.50 -24.96 -12.35
C ASP A 258 11.53 -23.99 -12.99
N ALA A 259 11.71 -22.79 -12.43
CA ALA A 259 12.61 -21.81 -12.99
C ALA A 259 14.07 -22.25 -12.86
N ARG A 260 14.81 -22.22 -13.98
CA ARG A 260 16.27 -22.38 -13.96
C ARG A 260 16.89 -21.18 -13.24
N ALA A 261 17.86 -21.43 -12.38
CA ALA A 261 18.55 -20.40 -11.61
C ALA A 261 20.05 -20.67 -11.62
N ASP A 262 20.83 -19.60 -11.65
CA ASP A 262 22.29 -19.66 -11.60
C ASP A 262 22.81 -18.48 -10.76
N ALA A 263 23.96 -18.67 -10.12
CA ALA A 263 24.59 -17.67 -9.26
C ALA A 263 26.00 -17.39 -9.76
N LEU A 264 26.23 -16.17 -10.22
CA LEU A 264 27.56 -15.72 -10.60
C LEU A 264 28.38 -15.39 -9.34
N PRO A 265 29.67 -15.78 -9.29
CA PRO A 265 30.54 -15.40 -8.17
C PRO A 265 30.76 -13.89 -8.12
N SER A 266 30.91 -13.34 -6.92
CA SER A 266 31.28 -11.93 -6.75
C SER A 266 32.66 -11.67 -7.35
N PRO A 267 32.87 -10.56 -8.09
CA PRO A 267 34.18 -10.21 -8.63
C PRO A 267 35.14 -9.64 -7.56
N PHE A 268 34.66 -9.38 -6.33
CA PHE A 268 35.44 -8.71 -5.28
C PHE A 268 36.14 -9.67 -4.32
N ASP A 269 37.38 -9.34 -3.93
CA ASP A 269 38.13 -10.06 -2.89
C ASP A 269 37.86 -9.46 -1.50
N TYR A 270 36.75 -9.89 -0.89
CA TYR A 270 36.38 -9.46 0.46
C TYR A 270 37.40 -9.89 1.52
N ARG A 271 38.18 -10.95 1.30
CA ARG A 271 39.13 -11.43 2.33
C ARG A 271 40.26 -10.42 2.56
N THR A 272 40.67 -9.70 1.53
CA THR A 272 41.76 -8.71 1.61
C THR A 272 41.25 -7.27 1.73
N SER A 273 40.00 -7.02 1.33
CA SER A 273 39.43 -5.68 1.23
C SER A 273 38.33 -5.39 2.24
N THR A 274 38.08 -6.27 3.23
CA THR A 274 37.03 -6.08 4.22
C THR A 274 37.45 -6.54 5.61
N LEU A 275 37.11 -5.74 6.62
CA LEU A 275 37.20 -6.08 8.04
C LEU A 275 35.78 -6.18 8.60
N ILE A 276 35.50 -7.25 9.34
CA ILE A 276 34.24 -7.43 10.07
C ILE A 276 34.52 -7.23 11.55
N TYR A 277 33.81 -6.27 12.14
CA TYR A 277 33.81 -6.04 13.58
C TYR A 277 32.44 -6.41 14.15
N MET A 278 32.42 -7.27 15.16
CA MET A 278 31.21 -7.74 15.82
C MET A 278 31.38 -7.56 17.34
N PRO A 279 30.78 -6.51 17.93
CA PRO A 279 30.87 -6.29 19.37
C PRO A 279 30.08 -7.37 20.12
N ASP A 280 30.71 -7.97 21.13
CA ASP A 280 30.14 -9.00 22.02
C ASP A 280 29.88 -8.48 23.45
N ASP A 281 30.14 -7.19 23.69
CA ASP A 281 30.06 -6.50 24.98
C ASP A 281 28.86 -5.54 25.10
N LEU A 282 27.96 -5.54 24.13
CA LEU A 282 26.76 -4.69 24.17
C LEU A 282 25.67 -5.27 25.10
N PRO A 283 24.97 -4.41 25.88
CA PRO A 283 23.80 -4.83 26.64
C PRO A 283 22.70 -5.43 25.74
N GLN A 284 21.75 -6.15 26.34
CA GLN A 284 20.56 -6.61 25.62
C GLN A 284 19.71 -5.39 25.17
N PRO A 285 19.02 -5.45 24.01
CA PRO A 285 18.25 -4.31 23.47
C PRO A 285 17.23 -3.68 24.44
N ASN A 286 16.66 -4.48 25.34
CA ASN A 286 15.67 -4.01 26.33
C ASN A 286 16.31 -3.41 27.59
N HIS A 287 17.63 -3.41 27.70
CA HIS A 287 18.35 -2.88 28.86
C HIS A 287 18.45 -1.35 28.77
N PRO A 288 18.24 -0.58 29.86
CA PRO A 288 18.27 0.89 29.82
C PRO A 288 19.57 1.51 29.32
N SER A 289 20.70 0.80 29.40
CA SER A 289 22.00 1.28 28.91
C SER A 289 22.30 0.93 27.45
N TYR A 290 21.44 0.15 26.77
CA TYR A 290 21.68 -0.32 25.40
C TYR A 290 21.91 0.83 24.42
N GLN A 291 21.01 1.82 24.42
CA GLN A 291 21.10 2.96 23.50
C GLN A 291 22.44 3.70 23.66
N ARG A 292 22.86 3.97 24.90
CA ARG A 292 24.13 4.66 25.17
C ARG A 292 25.34 3.84 24.71
N ALA A 293 25.29 2.51 24.86
CA ALA A 293 26.36 1.63 24.42
C ALA A 293 26.48 1.59 22.89
N VAL A 294 25.34 1.55 22.18
CA VAL A 294 25.28 1.65 20.71
C VAL A 294 25.81 3.00 20.23
N ASP A 295 25.39 4.11 20.86
CA ASP A 295 25.88 5.45 20.53
C ASP A 295 27.40 5.54 20.66
N ALA A 296 27.96 5.01 21.76
CA ALA A 296 29.40 4.99 21.99
C ALA A 296 30.15 4.18 20.94
N ALA A 297 29.64 3.00 20.57
CA ALA A 297 30.23 2.16 19.53
C ALA A 297 30.21 2.85 18.15
N ILE A 298 29.10 3.51 17.81
CA ILE A 298 28.97 4.28 16.57
C ILE A 298 29.94 5.45 16.54
N ILE A 299 30.05 6.21 17.64
CA ILE A 299 30.99 7.34 17.74
C ILE A 299 32.43 6.82 17.53
N ALA A 300 32.82 5.74 18.20
CA ALA A 300 34.16 5.18 18.07
C ALA A 300 34.48 4.73 16.63
N ALA A 301 33.56 3.99 16.00
CA ALA A 301 33.71 3.53 14.63
C ALA A 301 33.76 4.69 13.62
N ALA A 302 32.86 5.68 13.77
CA ALA A 302 32.81 6.85 12.90
C ALA A 302 34.07 7.72 13.03
N THR A 303 34.56 7.92 14.25
CA THR A 303 35.83 8.62 14.48
C THR A 303 37.00 7.89 13.83
N ALA A 304 37.10 6.57 14.01
CA ALA A 304 38.15 5.76 13.40
C ALA A 304 38.13 5.80 11.87
N ALA A 305 36.94 5.87 11.26
CA ALA A 305 36.74 6.00 9.82
C ALA A 305 36.86 7.45 9.30
N GLY A 306 37.21 8.43 10.16
CA GLY A 306 37.30 9.84 9.77
C GLY A 306 35.96 10.47 9.39
N GLY A 307 34.85 9.90 9.85
CA GLY A 307 33.49 10.33 9.55
C GLY A 307 32.85 9.56 8.41
N ARG A 308 33.59 8.91 7.49
CA ARG A 308 33.06 8.22 6.28
C ARG A 308 32.28 6.95 6.63
N THR A 309 31.09 7.12 7.21
CA THR A 309 30.35 6.03 7.81
C THR A 309 28.87 6.13 7.48
N MET A 310 28.27 5.00 7.14
CA MET A 310 26.83 4.87 7.01
C MET A 310 26.34 3.90 8.09
N VAL A 311 25.32 4.30 8.84
CA VAL A 311 24.72 3.49 9.91
C VAL A 311 23.27 3.19 9.52
N LEU A 312 22.94 1.90 9.47
CA LEU A 312 21.64 1.43 9.01
C LEU A 312 20.79 0.91 10.18
N PHE A 313 19.57 1.41 10.27
CA PHE A 313 18.60 1.06 11.30
C PHE A 313 17.37 0.36 10.70
N THR A 314 16.77 -0.53 11.49
CA THR A 314 15.46 -1.14 11.19
C THR A 314 14.29 -0.31 11.74
N SER A 315 14.57 0.73 12.54
CA SER A 315 13.56 1.58 13.19
C SER A 315 13.95 3.06 13.12
N TYR A 316 12.99 3.90 12.74
CA TYR A 316 13.16 5.36 12.82
C TYR A 316 13.32 5.85 14.26
N ALA A 317 12.71 5.20 15.25
CA ALA A 317 12.83 5.59 16.65
C ALA A 317 14.28 5.45 17.13
N HIS A 318 14.91 4.29 16.87
CA HIS A 318 16.33 4.08 17.20
C HIS A 318 17.24 5.03 16.43
N LEU A 319 16.94 5.29 15.15
CA LEU A 319 17.70 6.25 14.35
C LEU A 319 17.68 7.64 14.98
N ARG A 320 16.50 8.15 15.35
CA ARG A 320 16.34 9.46 15.98
C ARG A 320 17.06 9.54 17.33
N ALA A 321 16.84 8.56 18.20
CA ALA A 321 17.50 8.48 19.50
C ALA A 321 19.02 8.48 19.37
N THR A 322 19.56 7.69 18.43
CA THR A 322 20.99 7.66 18.14
C THR A 322 21.48 9.01 17.61
N ALA A 323 20.75 9.62 16.67
CA ALA A 323 21.12 10.90 16.09
C ALA A 323 21.25 12.00 17.16
N GLU A 324 20.36 12.02 18.14
CA GLU A 324 20.43 12.92 19.29
C GLU A 324 21.65 12.63 20.17
N GLY A 325 21.95 11.36 20.44
CA GLY A 325 23.08 10.94 21.26
C GLY A 325 24.46 11.22 20.64
N ILE A 326 24.61 11.07 19.32
CA ILE A 326 25.92 11.13 18.66
C ILE A 326 26.26 12.49 18.06
N ARG A 327 25.28 13.37 17.80
CA ARG A 327 25.49 14.63 17.04
C ARG A 327 26.49 15.56 17.71
N ALA A 328 26.28 15.92 18.98
CA ALA A 328 27.19 16.83 19.68
C ALA A 328 28.61 16.24 19.88
N PRO A 329 28.79 14.95 20.23
CA PRO A 329 30.11 14.32 20.26
C PRO A 329 30.86 14.34 18.92
N LEU A 330 30.18 14.07 17.80
CA LEU A 330 30.80 14.01 16.47
C LEU A 330 31.07 15.40 15.88
N ASP A 331 30.17 16.37 16.09
CA ASP A 331 30.37 17.76 15.66
C ASP A 331 31.63 18.37 16.29
N ARG A 332 31.90 18.06 17.58
CA ARG A 332 33.15 18.48 18.26
C ARG A 332 34.42 17.95 17.60
N GLN A 333 34.31 16.89 16.81
CA GLN A 333 35.41 16.29 16.06
C GLN A 333 35.40 16.70 14.58
N GLY A 334 34.51 17.62 14.19
CA GLY A 334 34.34 18.06 12.80
C GLY A 334 33.68 17.01 11.90
N ILE A 335 32.85 16.12 12.45
CA ILE A 335 32.12 15.09 11.71
C ILE A 335 30.63 15.43 11.68
N THR A 336 30.10 15.71 10.49
CA THR A 336 28.68 16.08 10.30
C THR A 336 27.77 14.87 10.38
N VAL A 337 26.66 14.97 11.12
CA VAL A 337 25.66 13.88 11.22
C VAL A 337 24.42 14.17 10.36
N LEU A 338 24.31 13.43 9.26
CA LEU A 338 23.17 13.44 8.34
C LEU A 338 22.16 12.38 8.73
N GLN A 339 20.88 12.73 8.74
CA GLN A 339 19.82 11.89 9.28
C GLN A 339 18.68 11.71 8.29
N HIS A 340 18.30 10.47 8.00
CA HIS A 340 17.09 10.20 7.23
C HIS A 340 15.84 10.72 7.96
N GLY A 341 15.00 11.45 7.22
CA GLY A 341 13.80 12.12 7.74
C GLY A 341 13.93 13.65 7.87
N SER A 342 15.14 14.21 7.82
CA SER A 342 15.34 15.67 7.80
C SER A 342 15.30 16.27 6.38
N SER A 343 15.56 15.46 5.36
CA SER A 343 15.48 15.84 3.94
C SER A 343 15.19 14.64 3.04
N SER A 344 15.01 14.88 1.74
CA SER A 344 14.84 13.80 0.77
C SER A 344 16.11 12.94 0.67
N ARG A 345 15.94 11.63 0.44
CA ARG A 345 17.04 10.67 0.24
C ARG A 345 18.09 11.16 -0.77
N ARG A 346 17.64 11.69 -1.91
CA ARG A 346 18.52 12.22 -2.97
C ARG A 346 19.34 13.44 -2.51
N ARG A 347 18.78 14.29 -1.63
CA ARG A 347 19.51 15.42 -1.06
C ARG A 347 20.52 14.94 -0.02
N LEU A 348 20.13 14.05 0.89
CA LEU A 348 21.02 13.47 1.90
C LEU A 348 22.22 12.76 1.26
N LEU A 349 22.01 11.97 0.20
CA LEU A 349 23.12 11.30 -0.50
C LEU A 349 24.06 12.29 -1.20
N ARG A 350 23.53 13.37 -1.79
CA ARG A 350 24.38 14.42 -2.38
C ARG A 350 25.20 15.13 -1.32
N GLU A 351 24.58 15.45 -0.19
CA GLU A 351 25.23 16.11 0.93
C GLU A 351 26.32 15.21 1.52
N TYR A 352 26.01 13.94 1.77
CA TYR A 352 26.98 12.94 2.23
C TYR A 352 28.20 12.84 1.30
N ARG A 353 27.99 12.82 -0.02
CA ARG A 353 29.10 12.78 -1.01
C ARG A 353 29.91 14.08 -1.06
N ALA A 354 29.29 15.21 -0.76
CA ALA A 354 29.96 16.52 -0.78
C ALA A 354 30.71 16.80 0.52
N THR A 355 30.36 16.13 1.62
CA THR A 355 30.98 16.32 2.93
C THR A 355 32.04 15.25 3.19
N GLU A 356 33.30 15.69 3.29
CA GLU A 356 34.45 14.79 3.48
C GLU A 356 34.36 13.92 4.75
N ARG A 357 33.80 14.49 5.83
CA ARG A 357 33.68 13.88 7.15
C ARG A 357 32.22 13.88 7.60
N ALA A 358 31.44 12.91 7.12
CA ALA A 358 30.01 12.84 7.43
C ALA A 358 29.53 11.44 7.76
N VAL A 359 28.76 11.30 8.84
CA VAL A 359 28.03 10.08 9.19
C VAL A 359 26.60 10.18 8.66
N LEU A 360 26.16 9.19 7.88
CA LEU A 360 24.80 9.11 7.38
C LEU A 360 24.01 8.03 8.12
N LEU A 361 22.95 8.44 8.81
CA LEU A 361 22.02 7.55 9.49
C LEU A 361 20.82 7.27 8.57
N GLY A 362 20.64 6.00 8.19
CA GLY A 362 19.60 5.56 7.24
C GLY A 362 18.70 4.45 7.79
N THR A 363 17.47 4.37 7.28
CA THR A 363 16.56 3.21 7.48
C THR A 363 16.46 2.38 6.20
N ARG A 364 15.51 1.45 6.07
CA ARG A 364 15.30 0.52 4.92
C ARG A 364 15.60 1.13 3.54
N SER A 365 15.17 2.37 3.26
CA SER A 365 15.44 3.02 1.98
C SER A 365 16.93 3.26 1.66
N PHE A 366 17.82 3.15 2.63
CA PHE A 366 19.27 3.25 2.46
C PHE A 366 19.98 1.88 2.41
N TRP A 367 19.24 0.77 2.48
CA TRP A 367 19.85 -0.56 2.41
C TRP A 367 20.18 -0.99 0.97
N GLU A 368 19.51 -0.40 -0.02
CA GLU A 368 19.56 -0.85 -1.41
C GLU A 368 19.67 0.34 -2.37
N GLY A 369 20.29 0.13 -3.53
CA GLY A 369 20.46 1.16 -4.57
C GLY A 369 21.32 2.35 -4.15
N ILE A 370 22.24 2.15 -3.21
CA ILE A 370 23.27 3.13 -2.84
C ILE A 370 24.60 2.65 -3.38
N ASP A 371 25.16 3.45 -4.27
CA ASP A 371 26.54 3.31 -4.72
C ASP A 371 27.34 4.51 -4.20
N LEU A 372 28.33 4.22 -3.36
CA LEU A 372 29.27 5.17 -2.79
C LEU A 372 30.66 4.67 -3.16
N PRO A 373 31.25 5.17 -4.25
CA PRO A 373 32.63 4.83 -4.57
C PRO A 373 33.53 5.24 -3.41
N GLY A 374 34.40 4.33 -3.00
CA GLY A 374 35.26 4.44 -1.82
C GLY A 374 36.40 5.44 -1.93
#